data_AF-A0A0K6IY44-F1
#
_entry.id   AF-A0A0K6IY44-F1
#
_cell.length_a   1.000
_cell.length_b   1.000
_cell.length_c   1.000
_cell.angle_alpha   90.00
_cell.angle_beta   90.00
_cell.angle_gamma   90.00
#
_symmetry.space_group_name_H-M   'P 1'
#
loop_
_entity.id
_entity.type
_entity.pdbx_description
1 polymer ?
#
loop_
_entity_poly.entity_id
_entity_poly.type
_entity_poly.pdbx_seq_one_letter_code
_entity_poly.pdbx_strand_id
1 'polypeptide(L)' 'MKTKINSLEQALALIDRFENGKDVRLVPGLTSNGLGIKVCYGDPSRRLSEGEKDLLKANKWWLLLALWARQADAANDQR' A
#
# COMPACT_ATOMS: atom_id res chain seq x y z
N MET A 1 -12.49 -8.36 -14.09
CA MET A 1 -12.87 -6.97 -13.74
C MET A 1 -11.68 -6.30 -13.06
N LYS A 2 -11.25 -5.11 -13.49
CA LYS A 2 -10.20 -4.33 -12.81
C LYS A 2 -10.84 -3.55 -11.65
N THR A 3 -10.54 -3.88 -10.40
CA THR A 3 -10.96 -3.07 -9.25
C THR A 3 -10.25 -1.72 -9.31
N LYS A 4 -10.99 -0.66 -9.63
CA LYS A 4 -10.50 0.73 -9.58
C LYS A 4 -11.01 1.39 -8.30
N ILE A 5 -10.08 1.93 -7.52
CA ILE A 5 -10.35 2.75 -6.34
C ILE A 5 -10.69 4.17 -6.79
N ASN A 6 -11.72 4.76 -6.17
CA ASN A 6 -12.15 6.13 -6.41
C ASN A 6 -12.17 7.00 -5.14
N SER A 7 -11.74 6.46 -3.99
CA SER A 7 -11.69 7.21 -2.73
C SER A 7 -10.50 6.81 -1.86
N LEU A 8 -10.15 7.68 -0.91
CA LEU A 8 -9.11 7.42 0.09
C LEU A 8 -9.47 6.23 0.99
N GLU A 9 -10.73 6.12 1.40
CA GLU A 9 -11.24 5.02 2.24
C GLU A 9 -11.08 3.65 1.56
N GLN A 10 -11.39 3.57 0.26
CA GLN A 10 -11.20 2.35 -0.52
C GLN A 10 -9.71 1.99 -0.66
N ALA A 11 -8.82 2.99 -0.71
CA ALA A 11 -7.38 2.77 -0.73
C ALA A 11 -6.87 2.26 0.61
N LEU A 12 -7.32 2.84 1.73
CA LEU A 12 -7.02 2.35 3.08
C LEU A 12 -7.50 0.91 3.28
N ALA A 13 -8.75 0.62 2.91
CA ALA A 13 -9.29 -0.74 2.99
C ALA A 13 -8.50 -1.75 2.12
N LEU A 14 -7.99 -1.31 0.97
CA LEU A 14 -7.13 -2.16 0.15
C LEU A 14 -5.76 -2.40 0.81
N ILE A 15 -5.14 -1.37 1.40
CA ILE A 15 -3.90 -1.51 2.18
C ILE A 15 -4.12 -2.51 3.31
N ASP A 16 -5.20 -2.35 4.08
CA ASP A 16 -5.52 -3.26 5.19
C ASP A 16 -5.70 -4.69 4.69
N ARG A 17 -6.32 -4.91 3.52
CA ARG A 17 -6.42 -6.27 2.93
C ARG A 17 -5.08 -6.86 2.52
N PHE A 18 -4.08 -6.05 2.19
CA PHE A 18 -2.72 -6.52 1.91
C PHE A 18 -1.98 -6.84 3.20
N GLU A 19 -2.13 -6.02 4.23
CA GLU A 19 -1.36 -6.13 5.47
C GLU A 19 -1.99 -7.11 6.48
N ASN A 20 -3.32 -7.27 6.46
CA ASN A 20 -4.04 -8.13 7.38
C ASN A 20 -3.81 -9.63 7.09
N GLY A 21 -3.24 -10.33 8.08
CA GLY A 21 -3.06 -11.79 8.07
C GLY A 21 -1.97 -12.33 7.12
N LYS A 22 -1.18 -11.46 6.47
CA LYS A 22 -0.28 -11.89 5.38
C LYS A 22 1.21 -11.62 5.59
N ASP A 23 1.60 -11.07 6.74
CA ASP A 23 2.98 -10.66 7.02
C ASP A 23 3.60 -9.83 5.87
N VAL A 24 2.75 -8.96 5.29
CA VAL A 24 3.12 -8.00 4.26
C VAL A 24 2.90 -6.62 4.84
N ARG A 25 3.81 -5.70 4.57
CA ARG A 25 3.66 -4.29 4.90
C ARG A 25 3.90 -3.44 3.67
N LEU A 26 3.02 -2.48 3.43
CA LEU A 26 3.16 -1.51 2.36
C LEU A 26 3.70 -0.21 2.96
N VAL A 27 4.81 0.28 2.40
CA VAL A 27 5.40 1.55 2.83
C VAL A 27 5.66 2.43 1.60
N PRO A 28 5.41 3.74 1.68
CA PRO A 28 5.83 4.63 0.61
C PRO A 28 7.35 4.71 0.61
N GLY A 29 7.92 4.87 -0.57
CA GLY A 29 9.36 4.96 -0.72
C GLY A 29 9.76 5.70 -1.98
N LEU A 30 10.95 6.31 -1.94
CA LEU A 30 11.62 6.83 -3.11
C LEU A 30 12.41 5.70 -3.77
N THR A 31 12.27 5.62 -5.09
CA THR A 31 13.08 4.76 -5.97
C THR A 31 13.87 5.66 -6.91
N SER A 32 14.85 5.09 -7.62
CA SER A 32 15.56 5.79 -8.71
C SER A 32 14.61 6.34 -9.78
N ASN A 33 13.40 5.79 -9.89
CA ASN A 33 12.39 6.16 -10.87
C ASN A 33 11.22 6.96 -10.26
N GLY A 34 11.42 7.54 -9.06
CA GLY A 34 10.44 8.39 -8.38
C GLY A 34 9.67 7.69 -7.26
N LEU A 35 8.51 8.26 -6.90
CA LEU A 35 7.69 7.80 -5.78
C LEU A 35 7.06 6.43 -6.08
N GLY A 36 7.18 5.51 -5.14
CA GLY A 36 6.69 4.13 -5.27
C GLY A 36 6.21 3.56 -3.94
N ILE A 37 5.63 2.36 -4.02
CA ILE A 37 5.22 1.59 -2.86
C ILE A 37 6.21 0.44 -2.73
N LYS A 38 6.94 0.38 -1.61
CA LYS A 38 7.76 -0.77 -1.25
C LYS A 38 6.88 -1.78 -0.54
N VAL A 39 7.05 -3.05 -0.91
CA VAL A 39 6.36 -4.18 -0.30
C VAL A 39 7.38 -4.90 0.58
N CYS A 40 7.20 -4.82 1.89
CA CYS A 40 8.00 -5.54 2.86
C CYS A 40 7.29 -6.87 3.17
N TYR A 41 8.04 -7.96 3.22
CA TYR A 41 7.54 -9.27 3.61
C TYR A 41 8.24 -9.68 4.90
N GLY A 42 7.49 -10.06 5.94
CA GLY A 42 8.08 -10.68 7.12
C GLY A 42 8.40 -12.16 6.88
N ASP A 43 7.66 -12.83 5.99
CA ASP A 43 7.99 -14.17 5.49
C ASP A 43 8.78 -14.08 4.15
N PRO A 44 10.05 -14.53 4.10
CA PRO A 44 10.86 -14.50 2.90
C PRO A 44 10.33 -15.40 1.76
N SER A 45 9.43 -16.35 2.05
CA SER A 45 8.78 -17.20 1.05
C SER A 45 7.54 -16.54 0.40
N ARG A 46 6.97 -15.52 1.04
CA ARG A 46 5.79 -14.82 0.54
C ARG A 46 6.15 -13.92 -0.63
N ARG A 47 5.38 -14.03 -1.71
CA ARG A 47 5.45 -13.12 -2.88
C ARG A 47 4.06 -12.73 -3.30
N LEU A 48 3.85 -11.47 -3.67
CA LEU A 48 2.60 -11.05 -4.29
C LEU A 48 2.37 -11.82 -5.59
N SER A 49 1.13 -12.29 -5.79
CA SER A 49 0.69 -12.82 -7.08
C SER A 49 0.70 -11.72 -8.15
N GLU A 50 0.68 -12.08 -9.44
CA GLU A 50 0.60 -11.09 -10.52
C GLU A 50 -0.67 -10.23 -10.41
N GLY A 51 -1.81 -10.82 -10.03
CA GLY A 51 -3.04 -10.06 -9.80
C GLY A 51 -2.93 -9.06 -8.65
N GLU A 52 -2.21 -9.41 -7.58
CA GLU A 52 -1.91 -8.49 -6.47
C GLU A 52 -0.99 -7.33 -6.93
N LYS A 53 0.04 -7.62 -7.74
CA LYS A 53 0.93 -6.60 -8.31
C LYS A 53 0.18 -5.65 -9.24
N ASP A 54 -0.69 -6.18 -10.10
CA ASP A 54 -1.50 -5.38 -11.02
C ASP A 54 -2.49 -4.49 -10.28
N LEU A 55 -3.06 -4.99 -9.19
CA LEU A 55 -3.96 -4.22 -8.34
C LEU A 55 -3.23 -3.05 -7.66
N LEU A 56 -2.00 -3.26 -7.18
CA LEU A 56 -1.16 -2.18 -6.63
C LEU A 56 -0.78 -1.16 -7.70
N LYS A 57 -0.37 -1.60 -8.90
CA LYS A 57 0.00 -0.71 -10.01
C LYS A 57 -1.19 0.14 -10.46
N ALA A 58 -2.36 -0.48 -10.62
CA ALA A 58 -3.57 0.19 -11.10
C ALA A 58 -4.05 1.29 -10.15
N ASN A 59 -3.77 1.15 -8.84
CA ASN A 59 -4.25 2.06 -7.80
C ASN A 59 -3.10 2.83 -7.11
N LYS A 60 -1.91 2.85 -7.71
CA LYS A 60 -0.66 3.37 -7.11
C LYS A 60 -0.83 4.73 -6.42
N TRP A 61 -1.45 5.69 -7.09
CA TRP A 61 -1.56 7.07 -6.57
C TRP A 61 -2.50 7.18 -5.37
N TRP A 62 -3.65 6.50 -5.42
CA TRP A 62 -4.57 6.44 -4.29
C TRP A 62 -3.95 5.74 -3.08
N LEU A 63 -3.22 4.66 -3.32
CA LEU A 63 -2.50 3.92 -2.28
C LEU A 63 -1.39 4.77 -1.65
N LEU A 64 -0.63 5.52 -2.46
CA LEU A 64 0.40 6.43 -1.95
C LEU A 64 -0.22 7.54 -1.07
N LEU A 65 -1.34 8.12 -1.49
CA LEU A 65 -2.05 9.12 -0.70
C LEU A 65 -2.52 8.55 0.64
N ALA A 66 -3.11 7.34 0.63
CA ALA A 66 -3.55 6.65 1.84
C ALA A 66 -2.40 6.31 2.80
N LEU A 67 -1.28 5.82 2.26
CA LEU A 67 -0.07 5.55 3.04
C LEU A 67 0.53 6.82 3.67
N TRP A 68 0.40 7.97 3.00
CA TRP A 68 0.82 9.25 3.56
C TRP A 68 -0.12 9.70 4.67
N ALA A 69 -1.43 9.69 4.42
CA ALA A 69 -2.43 10.07 5.42
C ALA A 69 -2.22 9.30 6.75
N ARG A 70 -2.05 7.98 6.66
CA ARG A 70 -1.76 7.13 7.83
C ARG A 70 -0.50 7.54 8.62
N GLN A 71 0.55 8.00 7.94
CA GLN A 71 1.77 8.47 8.59
C GLN A 71 1.63 9.86 9.19
N ALA A 72 0.86 10.74 8.54
CA ALA A 72 0.57 12.07 9.07
C ALA A 72 -0.24 11.95 10.37
N ASP A 73 -1.25 11.08 10.39
CA ASP A 73 -2.06 10.83 11.58
C ASP A 73 -1.21 10.24 12.72
N ALA A 74 -0.40 9.21 12.44
CA ALA A 74 0.48 8.60 13.44
C ALA A 74 1.54 9.56 14.00
N ALA A 75 2.01 10.52 13.19
CA ALA A 75 2.94 11.56 13.66
C ALA A 75 2.23 12.64 14.49
N ASN A 76 0.94 12.86 14.24
CA ASN A 76 0.13 13.83 14.97
C ASN A 76 -0.28 13.31 16.35
N ASP A 77 -0.58 12.00 16.49
CA ASP A 77 -0.92 11.36 17.77
C ASP A 77 0.26 11.27 18.77
N GLN A 78 1.49 11.53 18.30
CA GLN A 78 2.72 11.51 19.12
C GLN A 78 3.09 12.90 19.69
N ARG A 79 2.26 13.93 19.48
CA ARG A 79 2.47 15.31 19.97
C ARG A 79 1.49 15.68 21.07
#